data_AF-A0A4Y2D075-F1
#
_entry.id   AF-A0A4Y2D075-F1
#
_cell.length_a   1.000
_cell.length_b   1.000
_cell.length_c   1.000
_cell.angle_alpha   90.00
_cell.angle_beta   90.00
_cell.angle_gamma   90.00
#
_symmetry.space_group_name_H-M   'P 1'
#
loop_
_entity.id
_entity.type
_entity.pdbx_description
1 polymer ?
#
loop_
_entity_poly.entity_id
_entity_poly.type
_entity_poly.pdbx_seq_one_letter_code
_entity_poly.pdbx_strand_id
1 'polypeptide(L)'
;MLQKISNADETGIFFMMKQNRSFVFKDETASGGKQAKQRLTVLLCSNMSSTEKLPLLAIGKSKKPRCFKGIKTLPDNYKNNSKLWMISSIFEELLRCLDKQMTIKHRKIVLVIDNCTAHPEIKGLKSITVECFPPNVTSILQLLDQGVIMSLKRNYRKLRSRKIVSALDEGEDNKVEILTALHLSKAACNDVTENTMKNCFRHAGFK
;
A
#
# COMPACT_ATOMS: atom_id res chain seq x y z
N MET A 1 18.86 -2.89 -17.11
CA MET A 1 17.50 -3.35 -17.51
C MET A 1 16.51 -3.24 -16.35
N LEU A 2 16.81 -3.80 -15.18
CA LEU A 2 15.93 -3.87 -14.00
C LEU A 2 15.43 -2.51 -13.45
N GLN A 3 16.21 -1.42 -13.58
CA GLN A 3 15.76 -0.08 -13.18
C GLN A 3 14.59 0.46 -14.04
N LYS A 4 14.38 -0.10 -15.24
CA LYS A 4 13.31 0.29 -16.16
C LYS A 4 12.04 -0.52 -15.96
N ILE A 5 12.09 -1.63 -15.21
CA ILE A 5 10.95 -2.49 -14.95
C ILE A 5 10.46 -2.19 -13.54
N SER A 6 9.18 -1.94 -13.41
CA SER A 6 8.49 -1.77 -12.14
C SER A 6 7.38 -2.78 -12.01
N ASN A 7 7.07 -3.20 -10.78
CA ASN A 7 5.90 -4.02 -10.48
C ASN A 7 4.98 -3.27 -9.53
N ALA A 8 3.68 -3.46 -9.69
CA ALA A 8 2.67 -2.92 -8.79
C ALA A 8 1.61 -3.95 -8.41
N ASP A 9 1.09 -3.80 -7.20
CA ASP A 9 0.09 -4.70 -6.62
C ASP A 9 -0.67 -4.06 -5.46
N GLU A 10 -1.94 -4.42 -5.30
CA GLU A 10 -2.81 -3.90 -4.26
C GLU A 10 -2.86 -4.80 -3.02
N THR A 11 -2.82 -4.18 -1.84
CA THR A 11 -3.07 -4.88 -0.59
C THR A 11 -3.99 -4.11 0.35
N GLY A 12 -4.82 -4.83 1.10
CA GLY A 12 -5.56 -4.28 2.24
C GLY A 12 -4.69 -4.14 3.49
N ILE A 13 -4.76 -2.98 4.15
CA ILE A 13 -4.26 -2.70 5.50
C ILE A 13 -5.46 -2.53 6.43
N PHE A 14 -5.55 -3.40 7.44
CA PHE A 14 -6.58 -3.31 8.48
C PHE A 14 -6.06 -2.47 9.64
N PHE A 15 -6.39 -1.18 9.66
CA PHE A 15 -5.71 -0.21 10.51
C PHE A 15 -6.24 -0.12 11.94
N MET A 16 -7.47 -0.60 12.20
CA MET A 16 -8.06 -0.65 13.55
C MET A 16 -7.96 -2.04 14.21
N MET A 17 -7.32 -3.02 13.57
CA MET A 17 -7.23 -4.37 14.11
C MET A 17 -6.40 -4.40 15.41
N LYS A 18 -7.02 -4.66 16.57
CA LYS A 18 -6.28 -4.98 17.81
C LYS A 18 -5.41 -6.22 17.57
N GLN A 19 -4.21 -6.26 18.15
CA GLN A 19 -3.39 -7.46 18.08
C GLN A 19 -4.16 -8.63 18.70
N ASN A 20 -4.11 -9.82 18.08
CA ASN A 20 -4.76 -11.02 18.61
C ASN A 20 -4.18 -11.50 19.96
N ARG A 21 -3.15 -10.83 20.49
CA ARG A 21 -2.73 -10.98 21.87
C ARG A 21 -3.24 -9.77 22.63
N SER A 22 -4.42 -9.90 23.23
CA SER A 22 -4.77 -9.04 24.36
C SER A 22 -3.67 -9.21 25.39
N PHE A 23 -2.97 -8.12 25.73
CA PHE A 23 -2.20 -8.07 26.98
C PHE A 23 -3.26 -8.09 28.08
N VAL A 24 -3.60 -9.30 28.49
CA VAL A 24 -4.45 -9.55 29.62
C VAL A 24 -3.55 -9.43 30.84
N PHE A 25 -3.79 -8.40 31.65
CA PHE A 25 -3.26 -8.42 33.01
C PHE A 25 -3.81 -9.65 33.71
N LYS A 26 -3.01 -10.26 34.61
CA LYS A 26 -3.20 -11.61 35.17
C LYS A 26 -4.61 -11.88 35.75
N ASP A 27 -5.41 -10.84 35.99
CA ASP A 27 -6.72 -10.88 36.63
C ASP A 27 -7.91 -10.40 35.76
N GLU A 28 -7.73 -10.13 34.46
CA GLU A 28 -8.85 -9.74 33.58
C GLU A 28 -9.27 -10.83 32.58
N THR A 29 -10.56 -11.09 32.42
CA THR A 29 -11.05 -11.98 31.35
C THR A 29 -11.14 -11.22 30.03
N ALA A 30 -10.34 -11.61 29.02
CA ALA A 30 -10.45 -11.07 27.67
C ALA A 30 -11.81 -11.44 27.04
N SER A 31 -12.74 -10.48 26.98
CA SER A 31 -13.97 -10.65 26.21
C SER A 31 -13.67 -10.43 24.72
N GLY A 32 -14.01 -11.43 23.90
CA GLY A 32 -13.84 -11.42 22.45
C GLY A 32 -14.79 -10.43 21.77
N GLY A 33 -14.49 -9.14 21.85
CA GLY A 33 -15.25 -8.09 21.18
C GLY A 33 -15.15 -8.18 19.65
N LYS A 34 -16.28 -7.99 18.95
CA LYS A 34 -16.37 -7.92 17.49
C LYS A 34 -15.41 -6.83 16.99
N GLN A 35 -14.27 -7.24 16.41
CA GLN A 35 -13.23 -6.31 15.99
C GLN A 35 -13.79 -5.34 14.93
N ALA A 36 -13.68 -4.04 15.17
CA ALA A 36 -14.00 -3.03 14.17
C ALA A 36 -12.95 -3.10 13.04
N LYS A 37 -13.26 -3.85 11.98
CA LYS A 37 -12.38 -4.03 10.82
C LYS A 37 -12.56 -2.87 9.85
N GLN A 38 -11.82 -1.76 10.05
CA GLN A 38 -11.65 -0.78 8.99
C GLN A 38 -10.42 -1.13 8.14
N ARG A 39 -10.64 -1.12 6.82
CA ARG A 39 -9.64 -1.44 5.79
C ARG A 39 -9.32 -0.19 4.99
N LEU A 40 -8.03 -0.02 4.72
CA LEU A 40 -7.48 0.89 3.72
C LEU A 40 -6.88 0.00 2.63
N THR A 41 -7.19 0.21 1.36
CA THR A 41 -6.49 -0.50 0.27
C THR A 41 -5.35 0.37 -0.20
N VAL A 42 -4.17 -0.20 -0.37
CA VAL A 42 -3.00 0.53 -0.84
C VAL A 42 -2.42 -0.15 -2.07
N LEU A 43 -2.05 0.63 -3.08
CA LEU A 43 -1.26 0.16 -4.20
C LEU A 43 0.21 0.39 -3.90
N LEU A 44 0.97 -0.69 -3.93
CA LEU A 44 2.42 -0.66 -3.83
C LEU A 44 3.01 -0.69 -5.22
N CYS A 45 4.09 0.05 -5.42
CA CYS A 45 4.84 -0.04 -6.66
C CYS A 45 6.32 0.21 -6.42
N SER A 46 7.18 -0.63 -6.98
CA SER A 46 8.63 -0.52 -6.88
C SER A 46 9.31 -0.99 -8.16
N ASN A 47 10.49 -0.43 -8.44
CA ASN A 47 11.34 -0.91 -9.52
C ASN A 47 12.04 -2.22 -9.14
N MET A 48 12.41 -3.03 -10.13
CA MET A 48 13.07 -4.33 -9.88
C MET A 48 14.46 -4.18 -9.26
N SER A 49 15.12 -3.03 -9.42
CA SER A 49 16.37 -2.75 -8.71
C SER A 49 16.17 -2.46 -7.22
N SER A 50 14.92 -2.32 -6.77
CA SER A 50 14.55 -2.03 -5.37
C SER A 50 15.04 -0.67 -4.86
N THR A 51 15.49 0.21 -5.75
CA THR A 51 16.07 1.51 -5.42
C THR A 51 15.04 2.64 -5.41
N GLU A 52 13.90 2.42 -6.07
CA GLU A 52 12.80 3.39 -6.09
C GLU A 52 11.50 2.69 -5.69
N LYS A 53 10.80 3.34 -4.76
CA LYS A 53 9.41 3.04 -4.43
C LYS A 53 8.58 4.18 -4.96
N LEU A 54 7.60 3.84 -5.78
CA LEU A 54 6.67 4.84 -6.29
C LEU A 54 5.67 5.23 -5.20
N PRO A 55 5.05 6.42 -5.31
CA PRO A 55 4.17 6.91 -4.26
C PRO A 55 3.02 5.93 -4.00
N LEU A 56 2.83 5.58 -2.72
CA LEU A 56 1.74 4.71 -2.28
C LEU A 56 0.39 5.37 -2.56
N LEU A 57 -0.42 4.82 -3.46
CA LEU A 57 -1.83 5.17 -3.59
C LEU A 57 -2.62 4.50 -2.47
N ALA A 58 -3.54 5.21 -1.85
CA ALA A 58 -4.39 4.70 -0.80
C ALA A 58 -5.86 4.99 -1.08
N ILE A 59 -6.71 3.97 -0.96
CA ILE A 59 -8.14 4.01 -1.22
C ILE A 59 -8.88 3.77 0.09
N GLY A 60 -9.59 4.81 0.55
CA GLY A 60 -10.48 4.74 1.70
C GLY A 60 -11.96 4.74 1.32
N LYS A 61 -12.83 4.54 2.32
CA LYS A 61 -14.28 4.37 2.09
C LYS A 61 -14.94 5.69 1.73
N SER A 62 -14.59 6.74 2.47
CA SER A 62 -15.22 8.06 2.38
C SER A 62 -14.34 9.03 1.61
N LYS A 63 -14.95 9.89 0.80
CA LYS A 63 -14.25 10.97 0.09
C LYS A 63 -13.59 11.98 1.04
N LYS A 64 -14.32 12.36 2.08
CA LYS A 64 -13.85 13.27 3.14
C LYS A 64 -14.14 12.67 4.52
N PRO A 65 -13.27 11.77 5.03
CA PRO A 65 -13.29 11.35 6.42
C PRO A 65 -13.31 12.54 7.38
N ARG A 66 -13.96 12.39 8.55
CA ARG A 66 -14.05 13.46 9.55
C ARG A 66 -12.68 13.99 9.99
N CYS A 67 -11.69 13.11 10.10
CA CYS A 67 -10.31 13.45 10.44
C CYS A 67 -9.58 14.30 9.39
N PHE A 68 -10.19 14.53 8.21
CA PHE A 68 -9.64 15.44 7.20
C PHE A 68 -10.20 16.86 7.31
N LYS A 69 -11.12 17.10 8.25
CA LYS A 69 -11.64 18.45 8.51
C LYS A 69 -10.48 19.35 8.99
N GLY A 70 -10.25 20.47 8.29
CA GLY A 70 -9.18 21.42 8.62
C GLY A 70 -7.82 21.11 7.95
N ILE A 71 -7.69 19.98 7.24
CA ILE A 71 -6.48 19.70 6.46
C ILE A 71 -6.59 20.43 5.11
N LYS A 72 -5.66 21.35 4.85
CA LYS A 72 -5.65 22.18 3.62
C LYS A 72 -5.32 21.37 2.37
N THR A 73 -4.49 20.34 2.50
CA THR A 73 -4.09 19.46 1.40
C THR A 73 -4.20 18.00 1.83
N LEU A 74 -5.10 17.27 1.17
CA LEU A 74 -5.12 15.81 1.28
C LEU A 74 -3.78 15.27 0.77
N PRO A 75 -3.30 14.12 1.27
CA PRO A 75 -2.21 13.43 0.60
C PRO A 75 -2.62 13.21 -0.86
N ASP A 76 -1.83 13.67 -1.83
CA ASP A 76 -2.14 13.60 -3.27
C ASP A 76 -2.50 12.18 -3.75
N ASN A 77 -2.12 11.19 -2.95
CA ASN A 77 -2.31 9.78 -3.21
C ASN A 77 -3.53 9.17 -2.49
N TYR A 78 -4.45 9.96 -1.92
CA TYR A 78 -5.69 9.43 -1.34
C TYR A 78 -6.87 9.49 -2.33
N LYS A 79 -7.52 8.34 -2.53
CA LYS A 79 -8.73 8.18 -3.33
C LYS A 79 -9.83 7.52 -2.50
N ASN A 80 -11.06 7.58 -2.98
CA ASN A 80 -12.19 6.97 -2.29
C ASN A 80 -12.97 6.02 -3.18
N ASN A 81 -13.33 4.87 -2.60
CA ASN A 81 -14.29 3.94 -3.15
C ASN A 81 -15.05 3.30 -2.00
N SER A 82 -16.38 3.32 -2.04
CA SER A 82 -17.23 2.75 -0.97
C SER A 82 -16.98 1.25 -0.78
N LYS A 83 -16.60 0.55 -1.85
CA LYS A 83 -16.22 -0.87 -1.86
C LYS A 83 -14.76 -1.14 -1.45
N LEU A 84 -13.94 -0.09 -1.29
CA LEU A 84 -12.53 -0.19 -0.89
C LEU A 84 -11.64 -1.02 -1.84
N TRP A 85 -12.04 -1.20 -3.09
CA TRP A 85 -11.25 -1.91 -4.11
C TRP A 85 -10.74 -0.95 -5.18
N MET A 86 -9.70 -1.36 -5.91
CA MET A 86 -9.26 -0.66 -7.12
C MET A 86 -10.38 -0.73 -8.17
N ILE A 87 -10.56 0.36 -8.90
CA ILE A 87 -11.45 0.43 -10.07
C ILE A 87 -10.69 1.07 -11.22
N SER A 88 -11.08 0.75 -12.45
CA SER A 88 -10.43 1.18 -13.68
C SER A 88 -10.18 2.69 -13.76
N SER A 89 -11.14 3.52 -13.33
CA SER A 89 -10.99 4.98 -13.36
C SER A 89 -9.94 5.51 -12.36
N ILE A 90 -9.85 4.90 -11.16
CA ILE A 90 -8.83 5.26 -10.17
C ILE A 90 -7.45 4.82 -10.66
N PHE A 91 -7.36 3.62 -11.23
CA PHE A 91 -6.12 3.09 -11.79
C PHE A 91 -5.63 3.95 -12.96
N GLU A 92 -6.51 4.32 -13.88
CA GLU A 92 -6.16 5.18 -15.01
C GLU A 92 -5.69 6.57 -14.57
N GLU A 93 -6.39 7.20 -13.63
CA GLU A 93 -5.99 8.51 -13.10
C GLU A 93 -4.58 8.46 -12.49
N LEU A 94 -4.31 7.42 -11.70
CA LEU A 94 -2.99 7.19 -11.11
C LEU A 94 -1.93 7.02 -12.20
N LEU A 95 -2.20 6.16 -13.19
CA LEU A 95 -1.24 5.84 -14.22
C LEU A 95 -0.90 7.06 -15.08
N ARG A 96 -1.89 7.89 -15.41
CA ARG A 96 -1.67 9.16 -16.13
C ARG A 96 -0.86 10.15 -15.31
N CYS A 97 -1.07 10.21 -13.99
CA CYS A 97 -0.25 11.04 -13.11
C CYS A 97 1.20 10.56 -13.09
N LEU A 98 1.41 9.25 -12.95
CA LEU A 98 2.73 8.64 -12.97
C LEU A 98 3.43 8.82 -14.33
N ASP A 99 2.69 8.71 -15.43
CA ASP A 99 3.21 8.91 -16.79
C ASP A 99 3.75 10.32 -16.97
N LYS A 100 2.99 11.34 -16.54
CA LYS A 100 3.44 12.74 -16.52
C LYS A 100 4.72 12.92 -15.69
N GLN A 101 4.79 12.33 -14.50
CA GLN A 101 6.00 12.40 -13.65
C GLN A 101 7.20 11.76 -14.35
N MET A 102 7.01 10.60 -14.98
CA MET A 102 8.09 9.90 -15.71
C MET A 102 8.52 10.67 -16.97
N THR A 103 7.59 11.32 -17.67
CA THR A 103 7.89 12.20 -18.79
C THR A 103 8.72 13.41 -18.37
N ILE A 104 8.36 14.07 -17.26
CA ILE A 104 9.15 15.19 -16.71
C ILE A 104 10.56 14.74 -16.32
N LYS A 105 10.69 13.52 -15.77
CA LYS A 105 11.99 12.91 -15.43
C LYS A 105 12.76 12.37 -16.65
N HIS A 106 12.23 12.54 -17.88
CA HIS A 106 12.79 11.96 -19.11
C HIS A 106 13.04 10.45 -19.01
N ARG A 107 12.21 9.73 -18.26
CA ARG A 107 12.35 8.29 -18.02
C ARG A 107 11.25 7.52 -18.72
N LYS A 108 11.61 6.34 -19.25
CA LYS A 108 10.68 5.33 -19.73
C LYS A 108 10.72 4.10 -18.86
N ILE A 109 9.55 3.59 -18.47
CA ILE A 109 9.42 2.39 -17.64
C ILE A 109 8.39 1.42 -18.21
N VAL A 110 8.57 0.15 -17.88
CA VAL A 110 7.57 -0.90 -18.06
C VAL A 110 6.97 -1.18 -16.69
N LEU A 111 5.66 -1.04 -16.54
CA LEU A 111 4.92 -1.35 -15.33
C LEU A 111 4.23 -2.71 -15.50
N VAL A 112 4.67 -3.69 -14.71
CA VAL A 112 4.14 -5.05 -14.72
C VAL A 112 3.10 -5.20 -13.60
N ILE A 113 1.88 -5.62 -13.95
CA ILE A 113 0.75 -5.77 -13.03
C ILE A 113 0.02 -7.10 -13.26
N ASP A 114 -0.85 -7.48 -12.32
CA ASP A 114 -1.74 -8.62 -12.50
C ASP A 114 -2.83 -8.34 -13.55
N ASN A 115 -3.26 -9.41 -14.22
CA ASN A 115 -4.35 -9.35 -15.17
C ASN A 115 -5.69 -9.31 -14.40
N CYS A 116 -6.17 -8.10 -14.16
CA CYS A 116 -7.40 -7.82 -13.42
C CYS A 116 -8.31 -6.90 -14.25
N THR A 117 -9.63 -7.04 -14.12
CA THR A 117 -10.61 -6.15 -14.81
C THR A 117 -10.47 -4.69 -14.38
N ALA A 118 -9.90 -4.43 -13.20
CA ALA A 118 -9.59 -3.09 -12.73
C ALA A 118 -8.40 -2.44 -13.48
N HIS A 119 -7.68 -3.21 -14.28
CA HIS A 119 -6.49 -2.80 -15.04
C HIS A 119 -6.80 -2.81 -16.55
N PRO A 120 -7.62 -1.86 -17.04
CA PRO A 120 -7.94 -1.81 -18.47
C PRO A 120 -6.69 -1.45 -19.28
N GLU A 121 -6.74 -1.72 -20.58
CA GLU A 121 -5.78 -1.16 -21.52
C GLU A 121 -5.92 0.37 -21.54
N ILE A 122 -4.84 1.08 -21.24
CA ILE A 122 -4.81 2.55 -21.21
C ILE A 122 -3.98 3.07 -22.37
N LYS A 123 -4.63 3.78 -23.29
CA LYS A 123 -4.00 4.35 -24.49
C LYS A 123 -3.45 5.76 -24.23
N GLY A 124 -2.43 6.13 -25.00
CA GLY A 124 -1.87 7.49 -25.03
C GLY A 124 -0.88 7.82 -23.90
N LEU A 125 -0.28 6.81 -23.27
CA LEU A 125 0.85 6.98 -22.34
C LEU A 125 2.13 7.26 -23.13
N LYS A 126 2.99 8.15 -22.61
CA LYS A 126 4.23 8.58 -23.32
C LYS A 126 5.49 7.91 -22.79
N SER A 127 5.52 7.68 -21.49
CA SER A 127 6.68 7.23 -20.73
C SER A 127 6.48 5.87 -20.07
N ILE A 128 5.24 5.43 -19.91
CA ILE A 128 4.91 4.15 -19.28
C ILE A 128 4.31 3.20 -20.31
N THR A 129 4.89 2.01 -20.39
CA THR A 129 4.26 0.84 -21.02
C THR A 129 3.73 -0.06 -19.92
N VAL A 130 2.47 -0.47 -19.99
CA VAL A 130 1.88 -1.40 -19.02
C VAL A 130 1.85 -2.79 -19.62
N GLU A 131 2.35 -3.77 -18.89
CA GLU A 131 2.34 -5.17 -19.26
C GLU A 131 1.61 -5.97 -18.17
N CYS A 132 0.63 -6.77 -18.56
CA CYS A 132 -0.09 -7.63 -17.63
C CYS A 132 0.56 -9.01 -17.60
N PHE A 133 0.60 -9.64 -16.42
CA PHE A 133 0.97 -11.05 -16.33
C PHE A 133 0.02 -11.92 -17.16
N PRO A 134 0.50 -13.05 -17.72
CA PRO A 134 -0.39 -14.03 -18.32
C PRO A 134 -1.49 -14.48 -17.34
N PRO A 135 -2.63 -14.96 -17.84
CA PRO A 135 -3.65 -15.56 -16.99
C PRO A 135 -3.06 -16.69 -16.14
N ASN A 136 -3.56 -16.86 -14.91
CA ASN A 136 -3.25 -17.97 -13.99
C ASN A 136 -1.81 -18.08 -13.46
N VAL A 137 -0.91 -17.13 -13.74
CA VAL A 137 0.46 -17.14 -13.18
C VAL A 137 0.70 -16.09 -12.10
N THR A 138 -0.29 -15.25 -11.80
CA THR A 138 -0.19 -14.15 -10.82
C THR A 138 0.30 -14.63 -9.45
N SER A 139 -0.25 -15.72 -8.92
CA SER A 139 0.15 -16.24 -7.60
C SER A 139 1.62 -16.66 -7.50
N ILE A 140 2.25 -16.94 -8.64
CA ILE A 140 3.65 -17.38 -8.73
C ILE A 140 4.54 -16.17 -9.04
N LEU A 141 4.13 -15.34 -10.01
CA LEU A 141 4.94 -14.26 -10.57
C LEU A 141 4.74 -12.91 -9.88
N GLN A 142 3.69 -12.72 -9.08
CA GLN A 142 3.44 -11.44 -8.42
C GLN A 142 4.52 -11.18 -7.38
N LEU A 143 5.41 -10.26 -7.71
CA LEU A 143 6.67 -10.04 -6.99
C LEU A 143 6.45 -9.41 -5.62
N LEU A 144 5.46 -8.54 -5.51
CA LEU A 144 5.11 -7.90 -4.26
C LEU A 144 4.51 -8.90 -3.24
N ASP A 145 3.89 -9.96 -3.73
CA ASP A 145 3.36 -11.06 -2.90
C ASP A 145 4.48 -11.96 -2.33
N GLN A 146 5.67 -11.96 -2.92
CA GLN A 146 6.83 -12.77 -2.48
C GLN A 146 7.51 -12.26 -1.20
N GLY A 147 6.82 -11.45 -0.40
CA GLY A 147 7.26 -11.02 0.93
C GLY A 147 7.32 -9.50 1.12
N VAL A 148 7.22 -8.70 0.05
CA VAL A 148 7.20 -7.23 0.16
C VAL A 148 5.94 -6.76 0.87
N ILE A 149 4.76 -7.24 0.46
CA ILE A 149 3.48 -6.96 1.12
C ILE A 149 3.49 -7.43 2.58
N MET A 150 4.07 -8.60 2.85
CA MET A 150 4.22 -9.13 4.22
C MET A 150 5.08 -8.21 5.07
N SER A 151 6.24 -7.78 4.55
CA SER A 151 7.17 -6.86 5.22
C SER A 151 6.50 -5.53 5.54
N LEU A 152 5.78 -4.95 4.58
CA LEU A 152 5.00 -3.73 4.80
C LEU A 152 3.95 -3.92 5.91
N LYS A 153 3.16 -5.00 5.87
CA LYS A 153 2.15 -5.26 6.92
C LYS A 153 2.79 -5.43 8.30
N ARG A 154 3.97 -6.06 8.37
CA ARG A 154 4.74 -6.20 9.60
C ARG A 154 5.22 -4.85 10.13
N ASN A 155 5.82 -4.02 9.26
CA ASN A 155 6.28 -2.68 9.62
C ASN A 155 5.12 -1.80 10.07
N TYR A 156 3.99 -1.85 9.37
CA TYR A 156 2.78 -1.13 9.76
C TYR A 156 2.31 -1.51 11.17
N ARG A 157 2.23 -2.81 11.47
CA ARG A 157 1.84 -3.29 12.81
C ARG A 157 2.81 -2.80 13.89
N LYS A 158 4.11 -2.83 13.61
CA LYS A 158 5.16 -2.35 14.53
C LYS A 158 5.01 -0.86 14.82
N LEU A 159 4.88 -0.03 13.79
CA LEU A 159 4.72 1.43 13.94
C LEU A 159 3.42 1.79 14.64
N ARG A 160 2.32 1.11 14.30
CA ARG A 160 1.04 1.27 14.97
C ARG A 160 1.12 0.95 16.45
N SER A 161 1.76 -0.17 16.82
CA SER A 161 1.92 -0.55 18.22
C SER A 161 2.74 0.46 19.00
N ARG A 162 3.83 0.98 18.43
CA ARG A 162 4.62 2.05 19.05
C ARG A 162 3.77 3.30 19.31
N LYS A 163 2.95 3.72 18.33
CA LYS A 163 2.05 4.87 18.50
C LYS A 163 1.02 4.64 19.61
N ILE A 164 0.43 3.44 19.67
CA ILE A 164 -0.55 3.09 20.71
C ILE A 164 0.08 3.11 22.10
N VAL A 165 1.29 2.57 22.25
CA VAL A 165 2.01 2.58 23.53
C VAL A 165 2.32 4.02 23.97
N SER A 166 2.87 4.85 23.09
CA SER A 166 3.14 6.27 23.39
C SER A 166 1.88 7.02 23.84
N ALA A 167 0.77 6.84 23.11
CA ALA A 167 -0.50 7.47 23.47
C ALA A 167 -1.02 7.02 24.84
N LEU A 168 -0.84 5.74 25.20
CA LEU A 168 -1.22 5.23 26.51
C LEU A 168 -0.35 5.81 27.63
N ASP A 169 0.96 5.92 27.41
CA ASP A 169 1.90 6.50 28.37
C ASP A 169 1.61 7.99 28.61
N GLU A 170 1.11 8.70 27.59
CA GLU A 170 0.75 10.11 27.62
C GLU A 170 -0.72 10.35 28.08
N GLY A 171 -1.51 9.29 28.30
CA GLY A 171 -2.92 9.39 28.66
C GLY A 171 -3.84 9.89 27.52
N GLU A 172 -3.38 9.79 26.28
CA GLU A 172 -4.12 10.21 25.07
C GLU A 172 -5.02 9.10 24.50
N ASP A 173 -5.95 9.48 23.60
CA ASP A 173 -6.75 8.52 22.83
C ASP A 173 -5.86 7.70 21.89
N ASN A 174 -5.91 6.36 22.04
CA ASN A 174 -5.13 5.42 21.22
C ASN A 174 -5.80 5.06 19.88
N LYS A 175 -6.89 5.73 19.52
CA LYS A 175 -7.63 5.49 18.29
C LYS A 175 -6.81 5.87 17.04
N VAL A 176 -6.67 4.90 16.15
CA VAL A 176 -6.02 5.12 14.84
C VAL A 176 -7.05 5.53 13.81
N GLU A 177 -7.10 6.82 13.50
CA GLU A 177 -7.89 7.35 12.39
C GLU A 177 -7.23 7.11 11.02
N ILE A 178 -7.98 7.30 9.93
CA ILE A 178 -7.49 7.01 8.57
C ILE A 178 -6.31 7.91 8.16
N LEU A 179 -6.24 9.16 8.63
CA LEU A 179 -5.08 10.03 8.41
C LEU A 179 -3.80 9.41 9.00
N THR A 180 -3.89 9.01 10.26
CA THR A 180 -2.80 8.30 10.95
C THR A 180 -2.45 7.01 10.21
N ALA A 181 -3.44 6.23 9.78
CA ALA A 181 -3.22 5.01 9.02
C ALA A 181 -2.49 5.28 7.70
N LEU A 182 -2.79 6.38 7.00
CA LEU A 182 -2.10 6.78 5.77
C LEU A 182 -0.62 7.11 6.05
N HIS A 183 -0.34 7.89 7.08
CA HIS A 183 1.04 8.22 7.47
C HIS A 183 1.83 6.97 7.88
N LEU A 184 1.23 6.11 8.71
CA LEU A 184 1.83 4.85 9.12
C LEU A 184 2.07 3.91 7.93
N SER A 185 1.16 3.87 6.94
CA SER A 185 1.32 3.05 5.74
C SER A 185 2.46 3.56 4.86
N LYS A 186 2.59 4.88 4.71
CA LYS A 186 3.71 5.51 3.99
C LYS A 186 5.04 5.23 4.68
N ALA A 187 5.10 5.41 5.99
CA ALA A 187 6.30 5.09 6.79
C ALA A 187 6.65 3.59 6.71
N ALA A 188 5.66 2.71 6.86
CA ALA A 188 5.87 1.26 6.76
C ALA A 188 6.39 0.82 5.40
N CYS A 189 5.94 1.47 4.32
CA CYS A 189 6.44 1.25 2.97
C CYS A 189 7.90 1.70 2.85
N ASN A 190 8.24 2.87 3.40
CA ASN A 190 9.62 3.37 3.42
C ASN A 190 10.57 2.44 4.20
N ASP A 191 10.08 1.81 5.28
CA ASP A 191 10.84 0.86 6.11
C ASP A 191 11.09 -0.52 5.44
N VAL A 192 10.45 -0.82 4.30
CA VAL A 192 10.78 -2.05 3.56
C VAL A 192 12.19 -1.92 2.97
N THR A 193 13.16 -2.70 3.45
CA THR A 193 14.55 -2.52 3.01
C THR A 193 14.76 -2.96 1.56
N GLU A 194 15.74 -2.34 0.88
CA GLU A 194 16.13 -2.76 -0.48
C GLU A 194 16.51 -4.24 -0.53
N ASN A 195 17.21 -4.73 0.49
CA ASN A 195 17.59 -6.14 0.60
C ASN A 195 16.37 -7.06 0.66
N THR A 196 15.30 -6.65 1.35
CA THR A 196 14.05 -7.42 1.37
C THR A 196 13.48 -7.53 -0.04
N MET A 197 13.36 -6.40 -0.75
CA MET A 197 12.79 -6.37 -2.11
C MET A 197 13.66 -7.16 -3.10
N LYS A 198 14.99 -7.00 -3.08
CA LYS A 198 15.92 -7.76 -3.92
C LYS A 198 15.82 -9.27 -3.66
N ASN A 199 15.70 -9.68 -2.39
CA ASN A 199 15.52 -11.09 -2.04
C ASN A 199 14.19 -11.65 -2.56
N CYS A 200 13.09 -10.90 -2.44
CA CYS A 200 11.78 -11.28 -2.97
C CYS A 200 11.84 -11.44 -4.50
N PHE A 201 12.46 -10.49 -5.21
CA PHE A 201 12.56 -10.55 -6.67
C PHE A 201 13.44 -11.70 -7.15
N ARG A 202 14.55 -11.96 -6.46
CA ARG A 202 15.39 -13.13 -6.72
C ARG A 202 14.63 -14.45 -6.52
N HIS A 203 13.77 -14.51 -5.51
CA HIS A 203 12.95 -15.71 -5.24
C HIS A 203 11.94 -15.98 -6.36
N ALA A 204 11.35 -14.93 -6.95
CA ALA A 204 10.49 -15.02 -8.14
C ALA A 204 11.25 -15.18 -9.47
N GLY A 205 12.57 -15.38 -9.43
CA GLY A 205 13.37 -15.69 -10.62
C GLY A 205 13.97 -14.49 -11.35
N PHE A 206 13.84 -13.27 -10.84
CA PHE A 206 14.45 -12.07 -11.41
C PHE A 206 15.85 -11.88 -10.80
N LYS A 207 16.90 -12.02 -11.62
CA LYS A 207 18.32 -11.86 -11.23
C LYS A 207 18.96 -10.68 -11.94
#